data_AF-A0A7C8JVX1-F1
#
_entry.id   AF-A0A7C8JVX1-F1
#
_cell.length_a   1.000
_cell.length_b   1.000
_cell.length_c   1.000
_cell.angle_alpha   90.00
_cell.angle_beta   90.00
_cell.angle_gamma   90.00
#
_symmetry.space_group_name_H-M   'P 1'
#
loop_
_entity.id
_entity.type
_entity.pdbx_description
1 polymer ?
#
loop_
_entity_poly.entity_id
_entity_poly.type
_entity_poly.pdbx_seq_one_letter_code
_entity_poly.pdbx_strand_id
1 'polypeptide(L)'
;MSVPLVLLIDALDECKDRTRGSGSGPGFDVMEERSEIEIVIDLLSRMKELRVGRGFMGVRVFLTSRPELSISHTFHIMSPGSYRRIDLQDMDPKTIKNDISMFLRREFENIPGARSLKLAGR
;
A
#
# COMPACT_ATOMS: atom_id res chain seq x y z
N MET A 1 4.38 -24.83 6.89
CA MET A 1 4.43 -23.91 5.74
C MET A 1 3.89 -22.58 6.23
N SER A 2 4.64 -21.47 6.13
CA SER A 2 4.10 -20.15 6.46
C SER A 2 3.22 -19.68 5.30
N VAL A 3 2.04 -19.15 5.63
CA VAL A 3 1.14 -18.55 4.64
C VAL A 3 1.60 -17.11 4.42
N PRO A 4 1.81 -16.66 3.17
CA PRO A 4 2.14 -15.26 2.92
C PRO A 4 0.95 -14.37 3.27
N LEU A 5 1.20 -13.28 4.01
CA LEU A 5 0.19 -12.27 4.26
C LEU A 5 0.25 -11.23 3.14
N VAL A 6 -0.88 -10.98 2.50
CA VAL A 6 -1.01 -9.93 1.49
C VAL A 6 -1.89 -8.83 2.04
N LEU A 7 -1.38 -7.60 2.06
CA LEU A 7 -2.12 -6.41 2.46
C LEU A 7 -2.35 -5.53 1.23
N LEU A 8 -3.62 -5.25 0.92
CA LEU A 8 -4.02 -4.29 -0.11
C LEU A 8 -4.58 -3.06 0.58
N ILE A 9 -3.96 -1.91 0.33
CA ILE A 9 -4.41 -0.60 0.80
C ILE A 9 -4.87 0.18 -0.41
N ASP A 10 -6.17 0.47 -0.45
CA ASP A 10 -6.76 1.25 -1.52
C ASP A 10 -6.78 2.74 -1.16
N ALA A 11 -6.55 3.59 -2.17
CA ALA A 11 -6.67 5.05 -2.11
C ALA A 11 -5.94 5.69 -0.92
N LEU A 12 -4.63 5.43 -0.75
CA LEU A 12 -3.83 5.98 0.36
C LEU A 12 -3.91 7.51 0.42
N ASP A 13 -4.03 8.18 -0.73
CA ASP A 13 -4.17 9.64 -0.81
C ASP A 13 -5.44 10.19 -0.17
N GLU A 14 -6.44 9.35 0.10
CA GLU A 14 -7.64 9.76 0.84
C GLU A 14 -7.41 9.83 2.36
N CYS A 15 -6.23 9.43 2.84
CA CYS A 15 -5.85 9.58 4.24
C CYS A 15 -5.73 11.06 4.59
N LYS A 16 -6.68 11.55 5.42
CA LYS A 16 -6.76 12.97 5.77
C LYS A 16 -5.68 13.32 6.79
N ASP A 17 -4.74 14.17 6.38
CA ASP A 17 -3.78 14.78 7.29
C ASP A 17 -4.53 15.64 8.31
N ARG A 18 -4.64 15.17 9.57
CA ARG A 18 -5.35 15.91 10.63
C ARG A 18 -4.65 17.21 11.01
N THR A 19 -3.42 17.40 10.57
CA THR A 19 -2.55 18.56 10.87
C THR A 19 -2.93 19.83 10.11
N ARG A 20 -3.82 19.77 9.10
CA ARG A 20 -4.32 20.99 8.41
C ARG A 20 -5.56 21.62 9.06
N GLY A 21 -5.62 21.55 10.39
CA GLY A 21 -6.73 22.03 11.22
C GLY A 21 -6.36 23.08 12.28
N SER A 22 -5.25 23.80 12.14
CA SER A 22 -4.97 24.94 13.02
C SER A 22 -4.13 25.98 12.29
N GLY A 23 -4.68 27.19 12.23
CA GLY A 23 -4.16 28.30 11.45
C GLY A 23 -2.71 28.66 11.76
N SER A 24 -2.05 29.12 10.71
CA SER A 24 -0.74 29.76 10.72
C SER A 24 -0.75 30.96 11.69
N GLY A 25 -0.18 30.78 12.88
CA GLY A 25 0.33 31.88 13.70
C GLY A 25 1.80 32.15 13.32
N PRO A 26 2.27 33.41 13.29
CA PRO A 26 3.63 33.71 12.93
C PRO A 26 4.54 33.48 14.15
N GLY A 27 5.42 32.50 14.06
CA GLY A 27 6.56 32.40 14.97
C GLY A 27 6.85 31.00 15.47
N PHE A 28 8.09 30.61 15.20
CA PHE A 28 8.88 29.56 15.85
C PHE A 28 8.62 28.10 15.43
N ASP A 29 9.65 27.56 14.78
CA ASP A 29 10.05 26.15 14.67
C ASP A 29 9.00 25.20 14.10
N VAL A 30 8.72 25.32 12.80
CA VAL A 30 8.11 24.24 12.03
C VAL A 30 9.17 23.16 11.83
N MET A 31 9.38 22.31 12.84
CA MET A 31 9.81 20.96 12.52
C MET A 31 8.73 20.40 11.61
N GLU A 32 9.07 20.03 10.37
CA GLU A 32 8.13 19.36 9.47
C GLU A 32 7.61 18.11 10.19
N GLU A 33 6.41 18.20 10.77
CA GLU A 33 5.72 17.04 11.28
C GLU A 33 5.54 16.10 10.10
N ARG A 34 6.02 14.86 10.26
CA ARG A 34 5.82 13.82 9.26
C ARG A 34 4.32 13.68 9.01
N SER A 35 3.91 13.76 7.75
CA SER A 35 2.52 13.56 7.38
C SER A 35 2.04 12.16 7.80
N GLU A 36 0.73 11.99 8.03
CA GLU A 36 0.18 10.67 8.38
C GLU A 36 0.53 9.60 7.31
N ILE A 37 0.61 10.01 6.04
CA ILE A 37 1.03 9.19 4.90
C ILE A 37 2.46 8.68 5.08
N GLU A 38 3.40 9.53 5.48
CA GLU A 38 4.79 9.15 5.74
C GLU A 38 4.89 8.10 6.85
N ILE A 39 4.12 8.28 7.92
CA ILE A 39 4.08 7.34 9.05
C ILE A 39 3.55 5.99 8.59
N VAL A 40 2.46 5.96 7.80
CA VAL A 40 1.89 4.73 7.26
C VAL A 40 2.91 4.01 6.38
N ILE A 41 3.55 4.70 5.44
CA ILE A 41 4.53 4.08 4.53
C ILE A 41 5.75 3.55 5.31
N ASP A 42 6.27 4.29 6.29
CA ASP A 42 7.37 3.83 7.16
C ASP A 42 6.98 2.53 7.90
N LEU A 43 5.79 2.51 8.50
CA LEU A 43 5.28 1.34 9.22
C LEU A 43 5.18 0.12 8.29
N LEU A 44 4.59 0.29 7.11
CA LEU A 44 4.45 -0.77 6.11
C LEU A 44 5.82 -1.29 5.63
N SER A 45 6.78 -0.39 5.46
CA SER A 45 8.13 -0.76 5.03
C SER A 45 8.84 -1.66 6.04
N ARG A 46 8.52 -1.52 7.33
CA ARG A 46 9.06 -2.32 8.43
C ARG A 46 8.31 -3.64 8.62
N MET A 47 7.09 -3.77 8.08
CA MET A 47 6.33 -5.03 8.15
C MET A 47 7.06 -6.19 7.45
N LYS A 48 7.92 -5.89 6.47
CA LYS A 48 8.77 -6.90 5.82
C LYS A 48 9.75 -7.57 6.79
N GLU A 49 10.00 -7.00 7.97
CA GLU A 49 10.93 -7.53 8.97
C GLU A 49 10.21 -8.29 10.09
N LEU A 50 8.87 -8.42 10.00
CA LEU A 50 8.07 -9.06 11.04
C LEU A 50 8.42 -10.55 11.19
N ARG A 51 8.82 -10.88 12.40
CA ARG A 51 9.02 -12.25 12.86
C ARG A 51 7.83 -12.66 13.71
N VAL A 52 7.23 -13.81 13.38
CA VAL A 52 6.15 -14.40 14.16
C VAL A 52 6.66 -15.73 14.72
N GLY A 53 6.89 -15.78 16.04
CA GLY A 53 7.54 -16.91 16.68
C GLY A 53 9.01 -17.07 16.23
N ARG A 54 9.40 -18.28 15.81
CA ARG A 54 10.75 -18.56 15.27
C ARG A 54 10.87 -18.40 13.76
N GLY A 55 9.81 -17.95 13.07
CA GLY A 55 9.73 -17.89 11.61
C GLY A 55 9.60 -16.47 11.07
N PHE A 56 10.03 -16.29 9.82
CA PHE A 56 9.78 -15.08 9.06
C PHE A 56 8.38 -15.12 8.45
N MET A 57 7.59 -14.06 8.62
CA MET A 57 6.29 -13.94 7.96
C MET A 57 6.48 -13.10 6.70
N GLY A 58 6.32 -13.73 5.53
CA GLY A 58 6.38 -13.01 4.27
C GLY A 58 5.15 -12.11 4.13
N VAL A 59 5.32 -10.80 4.30
CA VAL A 59 4.29 -9.80 4.05
C VAL A 59 4.54 -9.16 2.69
N ARG A 60 3.52 -9.10 1.83
CA ARG A 60 3.52 -8.32 0.60
C ARG A 60 2.46 -7.24 0.70
N VAL A 61 2.87 -5.99 0.50
CA VAL A 61 1.97 -4.83 0.55
C VAL A 61 1.77 -4.30 -0.87
N PHE A 62 0.51 -4.13 -1.26
CA PHE A 62 0.09 -3.42 -2.45
C PHE A 62 -0.63 -2.16 -2.02
N LEU A 63 -0.28 -1.05 -2.64
CA LEU A 63 -0.84 0.26 -2.33
C LEU A 63 -1.29 0.92 -3.62
N THR A 64 -2.48 1.51 -3.59
CA THR A 64 -2.97 2.36 -4.67
C THR A 64 -3.07 3.79 -4.16
N SER A 65 -2.79 4.75 -5.05
CA SER A 65 -3.00 6.16 -4.78
C SER A 65 -3.09 6.94 -6.09
N ARG A 66 -3.66 8.15 -6.03
CA ARG A 66 -3.38 9.19 -7.03
C ARG A 66 -1.89 9.59 -6.96
N PRO A 67 -1.32 10.17 -8.03
CA PRO A 67 0.08 10.61 -8.06
C PRO A 67 0.26 11.93 -7.30
N GLU A 68 -0.08 11.96 -6.01
CA GLU A 68 0.07 13.14 -5.17
C GLU A 68 1.54 13.37 -4.77
N LEU A 69 1.93 14.64 -4.63
CA LEU A 69 3.29 15.08 -4.32
C LEU A 69 3.78 14.57 -2.95
N SER A 70 2.91 14.53 -1.95
CA SER A 70 3.22 14.00 -0.62
C SER A 70 3.65 12.54 -0.71
N ILE A 71 2.89 11.72 -1.43
CA ILE A 71 3.15 10.30 -1.61
C ILE A 71 4.43 10.07 -2.42
N SER A 72 4.62 10.79 -3.52
CA SER A 72 5.82 10.62 -4.34
C SER A 72 7.09 10.97 -3.57
N HIS A 73 7.08 12.04 -2.77
CA HIS A 73 8.23 12.48 -1.98
C HIS A 73 8.61 11.45 -0.91
N THR A 74 7.63 10.86 -0.22
CA THR A 74 7.87 9.78 0.76
C THR A 74 8.58 8.58 0.13
N PHE A 75 8.20 8.17 -1.09
CA PHE A 75 8.86 7.05 -1.75
C PHE A 75 10.28 7.40 -2.24
N HIS A 76 10.57 8.67 -2.53
CA HIS A 76 11.92 9.09 -2.93
C HIS A 76 12.95 9.00 -1.79
N ILE A 77 12.53 9.18 -0.54
CA ILE A 77 13.41 9.08 0.63
C ILE A 77 13.63 7.63 1.11
N MET A 78 12.88 6.66 0.58
CA MET A 78 13.05 5.25 0.91
C MET A 78 14.29 4.65 0.24
N SER A 79 14.92 3.66 0.88
CA SER A 79 16.09 2.99 0.33
C SER A 79 15.79 2.37 -1.04
N PRO A 80 16.68 2.52 -2.04
CA PRO A 80 16.50 1.89 -3.35
C PRO A 80 16.25 0.38 -3.23
N GLY A 81 15.28 -0.14 -3.98
CA GLY A 81 14.91 -1.56 -3.97
C GLY A 81 14.01 -1.99 -2.79
N SER A 82 13.67 -1.09 -1.86
CA SER A 82 12.72 -1.38 -0.78
C SER A 82 11.25 -1.41 -1.23
N TYR A 83 10.95 -0.83 -2.39
CA TYR A 83 9.62 -0.82 -3.01
C TYR A 83 9.73 -0.94 -4.53
N ARG A 84 8.61 -1.28 -5.16
CA ARG A 84 8.42 -1.22 -6.61
C ARG A 84 7.27 -0.26 -6.90
N ARG A 85 7.53 0.74 -7.73
CA ARG A 85 6.50 1.67 -8.23
C ARG A 85 6.04 1.23 -9.61
N ILE A 86 4.73 1.32 -9.82
CA ILE A 86 4.10 1.15 -11.13
C ILE A 86 3.17 2.34 -11.30
N ASP A 87 3.48 3.20 -12.26
CA ASP A 87 2.62 4.30 -12.65
C ASP A 87 1.59 3.76 -13.66
N LEU A 88 0.34 3.61 -13.22
CA LEU A 88 -0.71 2.99 -14.04
C LEU A 88 -0.98 3.80 -15.31
N GLN A 89 -0.79 5.13 -15.28
CA GLN A 89 -0.96 6.01 -16.44
C GLN A 89 0.02 5.71 -17.59
N ASP A 90 1.17 5.09 -17.30
CA ASP A 90 2.19 4.77 -18.30
C ASP A 90 2.02 3.34 -18.84
N MET A 91 1.06 2.57 -18.30
CA MET A 91 0.75 1.24 -18.79
C MET A 91 -0.07 1.31 -20.07
N ASP A 92 0.19 0.37 -21.00
CA ASP A 92 -0.59 0.26 -22.24
C ASP A 92 -2.08 0.20 -21.89
N PRO A 93 -2.93 1.07 -22.47
CA PRO A 93 -4.36 1.07 -22.24
C PRO A 93 -5.03 -0.30 -22.44
N LYS A 94 -4.48 -1.18 -23.28
CA LYS A 94 -4.95 -2.57 -23.45
C LYS A 94 -4.69 -3.45 -22.23
N THR A 95 -3.66 -3.14 -21.44
CA THR A 95 -3.34 -3.78 -20.16
C THR A 95 -4.31 -3.32 -19.08
N ILE A 96 -4.61 -2.02 -19.02
CA ILE A 96 -5.55 -1.41 -18.05
C ILE A 96 -6.99 -1.84 -18.34
N LYS A 97 -7.41 -1.77 -19.60
CA LYS A 97 -8.78 -2.05 -20.07
C LYS A 97 -9.23 -3.49 -19.79
N ASN A 98 -8.27 -4.41 -19.63
CA ASN A 98 -8.60 -5.81 -19.39
C ASN A 98 -8.51 -6.22 -17.92
N ASP A 99 -7.86 -5.47 -17.01
CA ASP A 99 -7.29 -6.23 -15.89
C ASP A 99 -6.86 -5.62 -14.54
N ILE A 100 -7.75 -4.91 -13.83
CA ILE A 100 -7.69 -4.96 -12.35
C ILE A 100 -8.46 -6.18 -11.83
N SER A 101 -9.59 -6.51 -12.45
CA SER A 101 -10.48 -7.57 -11.97
C SER A 101 -9.99 -8.99 -12.27
N MET A 102 -9.39 -9.30 -13.44
CA MET A 102 -8.79 -10.64 -13.63
C MET A 102 -7.41 -10.75 -12.96
N PHE A 103 -6.65 -9.67 -12.78
CA PHE A 103 -5.43 -9.66 -11.96
C PHE A 103 -5.77 -10.10 -10.53
N LEU A 104 -6.74 -9.43 -9.89
CA LEU A 104 -7.21 -9.78 -8.56
C LEU A 104 -7.81 -11.20 -8.53
N ARG A 105 -8.61 -11.59 -9.52
CA ARG A 105 -9.20 -12.95 -9.60
C ARG A 105 -8.12 -14.04 -9.70
N ARG A 106 -7.09 -13.82 -10.53
CA ARG A 106 -5.95 -14.73 -10.69
C ARG A 106 -5.11 -14.85 -9.42
N GLU A 107 -4.85 -13.75 -8.72
CA GLU A 107 -4.09 -13.79 -7.47
C GLU A 107 -4.87 -14.46 -6.33
N PHE A 108 -6.20 -14.28 -6.26
CA PHE A 108 -7.04 -14.96 -5.26
C PHE A 108 -7.17 -16.47 -5.48
N GLU A 109 -7.10 -16.95 -6.73
CA GLU A 109 -7.12 -18.40 -7.06
C GLU A 109 -5.90 -19.16 -6.52
N ASN A 110 -4.80 -18.46 -6.22
CA ASN A 110 -3.56 -19.07 -5.74
C ASN A 110 -3.50 -19.22 -4.21
N ILE A 111 -4.54 -18.80 -3.46
CA ILE A 111 -4.63 -18.95 -2.01
C ILE A 111 -5.27 -20.31 -1.66
N PRO A 112 -4.58 -21.23 -0.95
CA PRO A 112 -5.14 -22.54 -0.60
C PRO A 112 -6.35 -22.43 0.33
N GLY A 113 -7.51 -22.96 -0.09
CA GLY A 113 -8.76 -23.01 0.69
C GLY A 113 -9.94 -22.23 0.10
N ALA A 114 -9.72 -21.39 -0.91
CA ALA A 114 -10.79 -20.55 -1.53
C ALA A 114 -11.86 -21.36 -2.31
N ARG A 115 -11.60 -22.64 -2.61
CA ARG A 115 -12.55 -23.52 -3.33
C ARG A 115 -13.80 -23.92 -2.53
N SER A 116 -13.90 -23.56 -1.24
CA SER A 116 -15.09 -23.86 -0.42
C SER A 116 -16.22 -22.83 -0.52
N LEU A 117 -16.04 -21.70 -1.21
CA LEU A 117 -17.13 -20.76 -1.50
C LEU A 117 -17.70 -21.00 -2.90
N LYS A 118 -17.96 -22.26 -3.25
CA LYS A 118 -18.94 -22.56 -4.30
C LYS A 118 -20.31 -22.22 -3.72
N LEU A 119 -20.82 -21.05 -4.12
CA LEU A 119 -22.24 -20.72 -4.26
C LEU A 119 -23.17 -21.75 -3.60
N ALA A 120 -23.35 -21.61 -2.28
CA ALA A 120 -24.54 -22.12 -1.64
C ALA A 120 -25.70 -21.32 -2.23
N GLY A 121 -26.46 -21.98 -3.09
CA GLY A 121 -27.47 -21.36 -3.94
C GLY A 121 -28.57 -20.62 -3.18
N ARG A 122 -29.19 -19.66 -3.85
CA ARG A 122 -30.40 -19.84 -4.64
C ARG A 122 -30.57 -18.64 -5.56
#